data_AF-A0A2R4BJV2-F1
#
_entry.id   AF-A0A2R4BJV2-F1
#
_cell.length_a   1.000
_cell.length_b   1.000
_cell.length_c   1.000
_cell.angle_alpha   90.00
_cell.angle_beta   90.00
_cell.angle_gamma   90.00
#
_symmetry.space_group_name_H-M   'P 1'
#
loop_
_entity.id
_entity.type
_entity.pdbx_description
1 polymer ?
#
loop_
_entity_poly.entity_id
_entity_poly.type
_entity_poly.pdbx_seq_one_letter_code
_entity_poly.pdbx_strand_id
1 'polypeptide(L)'
;MIDRCGVDAHELMVLAIRVFEFGKRVEPFFLEQLIEMRLSDDDGRIGSEVDPGGDDRQADSEIDPDENDAKIDELLSPDLYADSQGWAWMAYTALSKTDLPKSKLMFGLQLCEFPSASQILDALGVYWFFEAARLSNAGDGRALDVLFESSGAFELARVADANDEAEEWTRGDHAYARHLLGKHAASARHAEDYETAERIQAWYVENHHHYRSMDAAADAVTGLEPVAFRTARKHIGAAAKKLRSARKE
;
A
#
# COMPACT_ATOMS: atom_id res chain seq x y z
N MET A 1 13.25 -16.25 -17.66
CA MET A 1 12.36 -17.35 -17.24
C MET A 1 10.93 -16.82 -17.34
N ILE A 2 10.43 -16.72 -18.57
CA ILE A 2 9.07 -16.28 -18.92
C ILE A 2 8.44 -17.50 -19.57
N ASP A 3 7.88 -18.38 -18.74
CA ASP A 3 7.19 -19.57 -19.23
C ASP A 3 6.22 -20.06 -18.15
N ARG A 4 5.20 -19.24 -17.85
CA ARG A 4 3.97 -19.66 -17.17
C ARG A 4 2.83 -18.79 -17.70
N CYS A 5 1.93 -19.43 -18.43
CA CYS A 5 0.75 -18.84 -19.08
C CYS A 5 1.10 -17.82 -20.17
N GLY A 6 1.30 -18.30 -21.40
CA GLY A 6 1.36 -17.44 -22.58
C GLY A 6 0.03 -16.69 -22.73
N VAL A 7 -0.03 -15.48 -22.20
CA VAL A 7 -1.16 -14.58 -22.36
C VAL A 7 -1.25 -14.21 -23.84
N ASP A 8 -2.37 -14.54 -24.47
CA ASP A 8 -2.62 -14.15 -25.86
C ASP A 8 -2.70 -12.61 -25.92
N ALA A 9 -1.88 -12.01 -26.78
CA ALA A 9 -1.87 -10.56 -27.00
C ALA A 9 -3.26 -10.04 -27.41
N HIS A 10 -4.06 -10.85 -28.09
CA HIS A 10 -5.44 -10.51 -28.41
C HIS A 10 -6.32 -10.42 -27.17
N GLU A 11 -6.20 -11.35 -26.22
CA GLU A 11 -6.98 -11.32 -24.98
C GLU A 11 -6.59 -10.15 -24.08
N LEU A 12 -5.28 -9.84 -24.02
CA LEU A 12 -4.76 -8.68 -23.31
C LEU A 12 -5.34 -7.38 -23.89
N MET A 13 -5.41 -7.29 -25.22
CA MET A 13 -5.98 -6.14 -25.93
C MET A 13 -7.49 -5.99 -25.66
N VAL A 14 -8.25 -7.09 -25.69
CA VAL A 14 -9.68 -7.07 -25.37
C VAL A 14 -9.92 -6.65 -23.93
N LEU A 15 -9.09 -7.11 -22.98
CA LEU A 15 -9.18 -6.68 -21.59
C LEU A 15 -8.88 -5.18 -21.45
N ALA A 16 -7.82 -4.69 -22.09
CA ALA A 16 -7.45 -3.27 -22.10
C ALA A 16 -8.59 -2.38 -22.59
N ILE A 17 -9.23 -2.75 -23.70
CA ILE A 17 -10.42 -2.05 -24.22
C ILE A 17 -11.57 -2.09 -23.22
N ARG A 18 -11.83 -3.24 -22.57
CA ARG A 18 -12.89 -3.34 -21.56
C ARG A 18 -12.63 -2.49 -20.32
N VAL A 19 -11.38 -2.42 -19.86
CA VAL A 19 -10.96 -1.54 -18.75
C VAL A 19 -11.20 -0.09 -19.12
N PHE A 20 -10.80 0.30 -20.34
CA PHE A 20 -11.03 1.65 -20.86
C PHE A 20 -12.52 2.01 -20.92
N GLU A 21 -13.34 1.14 -21.52
CA GLU A 21 -14.80 1.32 -21.59
C GLU A 21 -15.47 1.31 -20.21
N PHE A 22 -14.94 0.55 -19.25
CA PHE A 22 -15.41 0.56 -17.88
C PHE A 22 -15.06 1.87 -17.18
N GLY A 23 -13.83 2.38 -17.35
CA GLY A 23 -13.39 3.67 -16.80
C GLY A 23 -14.31 4.82 -17.22
N LYS A 24 -14.66 4.87 -18.51
CA LYS A 24 -15.64 5.84 -19.05
C LYS A 24 -17.00 5.83 -18.34
N ARG A 25 -17.45 4.67 -17.87
CA ARG A 25 -18.78 4.49 -17.25
C ARG A 25 -18.81 4.73 -15.75
N VAL A 26 -17.67 4.58 -15.07
CA VAL A 26 -17.59 4.65 -13.61
C VAL A 26 -17.20 6.04 -13.09
N GLU A 27 -16.52 6.85 -13.90
CA GLU A 27 -16.06 8.19 -13.51
C GLU A 27 -17.16 9.25 -13.25
N PRO A 28 -18.34 9.27 -13.92
CA PRO A 28 -19.38 10.24 -13.57
C PRO A 28 -19.77 10.18 -12.09
N PHE A 29 -19.78 8.98 -11.50
CA PHE A 29 -20.14 8.74 -10.10
C PHE A 29 -19.04 9.16 -9.11
N PHE A 30 -17.81 9.33 -9.57
CA PHE A 30 -16.64 9.60 -8.73
C PHE A 30 -16.22 11.07 -8.76
N LEU A 31 -16.44 11.75 -9.89
CA LEU A 31 -16.33 13.21 -10.00
C LEU A 31 -17.30 13.88 -9.02
N GLU A 32 -18.52 13.35 -8.85
CA GLU A 32 -19.46 13.79 -7.81
C GLU A 32 -18.87 13.66 -6.39
N GLN A 33 -18.26 12.52 -6.04
CA GLN A 33 -17.67 12.31 -4.70
C GLN A 33 -16.40 13.13 -4.43
N LEU A 34 -15.55 13.34 -5.44
CA LEU A 34 -14.35 14.18 -5.32
C LEU A 34 -14.70 15.66 -5.14
N ILE A 35 -15.82 16.10 -5.71
CA ILE A 35 -16.35 17.46 -5.55
C ILE A 35 -17.02 17.62 -4.18
N GLU A 36 -17.84 16.67 -3.72
CA GLU A 36 -18.36 16.69 -2.34
C GLU A 36 -17.24 16.77 -1.30
N MET A 37 -16.15 16.05 -1.53
CA MET A 37 -15.00 16.05 -0.63
C MET A 37 -14.18 17.36 -0.71
N ARG A 38 -14.09 18.00 -1.89
CA ARG A 38 -13.38 19.28 -2.07
C ARG A 38 -14.19 20.50 -1.62
N LEU A 39 -15.52 20.45 -1.74
CA LEU A 39 -16.43 21.47 -1.21
C LEU A 39 -16.53 21.37 0.33
N SER A 40 -16.39 20.16 0.90
CA SER A 40 -16.30 19.95 2.35
C SER A 40 -15.07 20.58 3.01
N ASP A 41 -13.98 20.78 2.27
CA ASP A 41 -12.73 21.34 2.81
C ASP A 41 -12.69 22.88 2.80
N ASP A 42 -13.64 23.54 2.10
CA ASP A 42 -13.65 25.00 1.92
C ASP A 42 -14.60 25.75 2.89
N ASP A 43 -15.38 25.04 3.72
CA ASP A 43 -16.34 25.63 4.67
C ASP A 43 -15.70 26.32 5.90
N GLY A 44 -14.37 26.38 5.98
CA GLY A 44 -13.70 26.61 7.26
C GLY A 44 -12.81 27.84 7.42
N ARG A 45 -12.43 28.59 6.36
CA ARG A 45 -11.32 29.55 6.53
C ARG A 45 -11.28 30.74 5.57
N ILE A 46 -12.35 31.51 5.50
CA ILE A 46 -12.25 32.93 5.12
C ILE A 46 -12.69 33.77 6.32
N GLY A 47 -11.78 33.86 7.30
CA GLY A 47 -11.82 34.94 8.29
C GLY A 47 -11.43 36.24 7.59
N SER A 48 -12.44 37.00 7.21
CA SER A 48 -12.33 38.34 6.66
C SER A 48 -11.85 39.33 7.71
N GLU A 49 -10.66 39.89 7.50
CA GLU A 49 -10.29 41.18 8.06
C GLU A 49 -9.66 41.99 6.91
N VAL A 50 -10.54 42.59 6.09
CA VAL A 50 -10.14 43.54 5.05
C VAL A 50 -10.77 44.90 5.36
N ASP A 51 -9.85 45.84 5.49
CA ASP A 51 -9.92 47.28 5.69
C ASP A 51 -10.97 47.99 4.79
N PRO A 52 -11.82 48.89 5.33
CA PRO A 52 -12.82 49.60 4.54
C PRO A 52 -12.24 50.92 4.02
N GLY A 53 -11.92 50.99 2.72
CA GLY A 53 -11.54 52.26 2.12
C GLY A 53 -11.38 52.21 0.60
N GLY A 54 -12.47 52.36 -0.14
CA GLY A 54 -12.40 52.53 -1.59
C GLY A 54 -13.77 52.57 -2.26
N ASP A 55 -14.23 53.78 -2.52
CA ASP A 55 -15.50 54.18 -3.12
C ASP A 55 -15.57 53.89 -4.64
N ASP A 56 -16.81 53.88 -5.12
CA ASP A 56 -17.31 54.00 -6.50
C ASP A 56 -17.41 52.77 -7.42
N ARG A 57 -18.65 52.25 -7.43
CA ARG A 57 -19.44 51.86 -8.61
C ARG A 57 -18.89 50.73 -9.48
N GLN A 58 -19.21 49.50 -9.10
CA GLN A 58 -19.46 48.44 -10.07
C GLN A 58 -20.92 48.03 -10.00
N ALA A 59 -21.52 47.86 -11.20
CA ALA A 59 -22.87 47.40 -11.36
C ALA A 59 -22.99 46.00 -10.76
N ASP A 60 -23.91 45.84 -9.81
CA ASP A 60 -24.36 44.56 -9.30
C ASP A 60 -24.97 43.78 -10.47
N SER A 61 -24.14 43.02 -11.20
CA SER A 61 -24.65 41.87 -11.93
C SER A 61 -25.05 40.85 -10.85
N GLU A 62 -26.35 40.73 -10.59
CA GLU A 62 -26.92 39.56 -9.93
C GLU A 62 -26.41 38.33 -10.70
N ILE A 63 -25.37 37.69 -10.18
CA ILE A 63 -24.92 36.39 -10.65
C ILE A 63 -25.98 35.43 -10.12
N ASP A 64 -26.84 34.97 -11.03
CA ASP A 64 -27.86 33.97 -10.72
C ASP A 64 -27.14 32.69 -10.28
N PRO A 65 -27.24 32.28 -9.00
CA PRO A 65 -26.54 31.11 -8.49
C PRO A 65 -26.95 29.82 -9.22
N ASP A 66 -28.16 29.78 -9.79
CA ASP A 66 -28.66 28.63 -10.55
C ASP A 66 -27.98 28.49 -11.94
N GLU A 67 -27.34 29.54 -12.47
CA GLU A 67 -26.66 29.49 -13.77
C GLU A 67 -25.23 28.89 -13.67
N ASN A 68 -24.70 28.77 -12.45
CA ASN A 68 -23.36 28.24 -12.20
C ASN A 68 -23.35 26.69 -12.09
N ASP A 69 -24.41 26.11 -11.54
CA ASP A 69 -24.55 24.65 -11.40
C ASP A 69 -24.64 23.96 -12.76
N ALA A 70 -25.31 24.58 -13.74
CA ALA A 70 -25.41 24.04 -15.10
C ALA A 70 -24.07 24.02 -15.86
N LYS A 71 -23.12 24.91 -15.52
CA LYS A 71 -21.77 24.93 -16.13
C LYS A 71 -20.83 23.92 -15.48
N ILE A 72 -21.06 23.59 -14.21
CA ILE A 72 -20.30 22.57 -13.49
C ILE A 72 -20.58 21.20 -14.11
N ASP A 73 -21.85 20.83 -14.38
CA ASP A 73 -22.19 19.56 -15.03
C ASP A 73 -21.56 19.40 -16.44
N GLU A 74 -21.45 20.48 -17.21
CA GLU A 74 -20.82 20.45 -18.53
C GLU A 74 -19.28 20.26 -18.43
N LEU A 75 -18.63 20.91 -17.46
CA LEU A 75 -17.20 20.75 -17.13
C LEU A 75 -16.83 19.36 -16.57
N LEU A 76 -17.83 18.57 -16.16
CA LEU A 76 -17.65 17.26 -15.53
C LEU A 76 -17.96 16.07 -16.45
N SER A 77 -18.16 16.32 -17.75
CA SER A 77 -18.27 15.20 -18.67
C SER A 77 -16.94 14.41 -18.68
N PRO A 78 -16.98 13.06 -18.64
CA PRO A 78 -15.79 12.22 -18.67
C PRO A 78 -14.87 12.54 -19.85
N ASP A 79 -15.44 13.02 -20.96
CA ASP A 79 -14.70 13.41 -22.15
C ASP A 79 -13.91 14.71 -21.91
N LEU A 80 -14.46 15.72 -21.22
CA LEU A 80 -13.74 16.95 -20.85
C LEU A 80 -12.62 16.70 -19.83
N TYR A 81 -12.86 15.81 -18.86
CA TYR A 81 -11.82 15.43 -17.90
C TYR A 81 -10.69 14.66 -18.59
N ALA A 82 -11.04 13.72 -19.49
CA ALA A 82 -10.08 13.01 -20.32
C ALA A 82 -9.28 13.93 -21.23
N ASP A 83 -9.92 14.93 -21.83
CA ASP A 83 -9.26 15.93 -22.68
C ASP A 83 -8.26 16.80 -21.88
N SER A 84 -8.46 16.92 -20.56
CA SER A 84 -7.58 17.70 -19.67
C SER A 84 -6.43 16.90 -19.04
N GLN A 85 -6.66 15.64 -18.67
CA GLN A 85 -5.71 14.80 -17.93
C GLN A 85 -5.08 13.68 -18.78
N GLY A 86 -5.67 13.38 -19.93
CA GLY A 86 -5.31 12.27 -20.80
C GLY A 86 -6.00 10.95 -20.46
N TRP A 87 -6.36 10.21 -21.49
CA TRP A 87 -7.01 8.90 -21.40
C TRP A 87 -6.13 7.84 -20.72
N ALA A 88 -4.82 7.91 -20.92
CA ALA A 88 -3.86 7.02 -20.26
C ALA A 88 -3.91 7.14 -18.73
N TRP A 89 -4.00 8.37 -18.22
CA TRP A 89 -4.08 8.65 -16.79
C TRP A 89 -5.39 8.14 -16.17
N MET A 90 -6.50 8.31 -16.88
CA MET A 90 -7.79 7.75 -16.44
C MET A 90 -7.77 6.23 -16.36
N ALA A 91 -7.17 5.56 -17.35
CA ALA A 91 -7.01 4.11 -17.33
C ALA A 91 -6.14 3.64 -16.15
N TYR A 92 -5.01 4.31 -15.89
CA TYR A 92 -4.17 4.04 -14.72
C TYR A 92 -4.93 4.22 -13.40
N THR A 93 -5.63 5.35 -13.25
CA THR A 93 -6.41 5.66 -12.05
C THR A 93 -7.49 4.60 -11.82
N ALA A 94 -8.21 4.19 -12.87
CA ALA A 94 -9.18 3.11 -12.76
C ALA A 94 -8.52 1.81 -12.29
N LEU A 95 -7.39 1.41 -12.89
CA LEU A 95 -6.64 0.19 -12.56
C LEU A 95 -6.09 0.16 -11.13
N SER A 96 -5.73 1.33 -10.59
CA SER A 96 -5.23 1.45 -9.22
C SER A 96 -6.31 1.24 -8.14
N LYS A 97 -7.59 1.31 -8.50
CA LYS A 97 -8.69 1.12 -7.53
C LYS A 97 -8.87 -0.37 -7.21
N THR A 98 -8.82 -0.69 -5.91
CA THR A 98 -8.94 -2.07 -5.38
C THR A 98 -10.29 -2.73 -5.68
N ASP A 99 -11.34 -1.92 -5.88
CA ASP A 99 -12.73 -2.36 -5.94
C ASP A 99 -13.23 -2.60 -7.38
N LEU A 100 -12.34 -2.53 -8.37
CA LEU A 100 -12.67 -2.93 -9.73
C LEU A 100 -13.25 -4.35 -9.72
N PRO A 101 -14.40 -4.59 -10.37
CA PRO A 101 -14.97 -5.93 -10.47
C PRO A 101 -14.15 -6.76 -11.48
N LYS A 102 -12.95 -7.18 -11.08
CA LYS A 102 -11.97 -7.91 -11.91
C LYS A 102 -12.59 -9.14 -12.57
N SER A 103 -13.48 -9.84 -11.85
CA SER A 103 -14.23 -10.98 -12.37
C SER A 103 -15.17 -10.62 -13.53
N LYS A 104 -15.79 -9.43 -13.52
CA LYS A 104 -16.63 -8.96 -14.64
C LYS A 104 -15.78 -8.58 -15.85
N LEU A 105 -14.63 -7.95 -15.64
CA LEU A 105 -13.72 -7.55 -16.72
C LEU A 105 -13.11 -8.77 -17.42
N MET A 106 -12.73 -9.80 -16.66
CA MET A 106 -12.17 -11.05 -17.17
C MET A 106 -13.21 -11.99 -17.80
N PHE A 107 -14.51 -11.73 -17.66
CA PHE A 107 -15.54 -12.67 -18.10
C PHE A 107 -15.40 -13.01 -19.59
N GLY A 108 -15.17 -14.28 -19.90
CA GLY A 108 -15.01 -14.77 -21.27
C GLY A 108 -13.61 -14.63 -21.87
N LEU A 109 -12.61 -14.22 -21.08
CA LEU A 109 -11.19 -14.32 -21.45
C LEU A 109 -10.59 -15.59 -20.85
N GLN A 110 -9.63 -16.22 -21.53
CA GLN A 110 -8.91 -17.40 -21.05
C GLN A 110 -7.65 -17.04 -20.27
N LEU A 111 -7.64 -15.87 -19.63
CA LEU A 111 -6.55 -15.43 -18.78
C LEU A 111 -6.55 -16.24 -17.48
N CYS A 112 -5.41 -16.86 -17.18
CA CYS A 112 -5.23 -17.61 -15.95
C CYS A 112 -5.14 -16.69 -14.72
N GLU A 113 -4.63 -15.48 -14.92
CA GLU A 113 -4.45 -14.45 -13.90
C GLU A 113 -4.85 -13.09 -14.46
N PHE A 114 -5.32 -12.19 -13.60
CA PHE A 114 -5.61 -10.81 -13.99
C PHE A 114 -4.27 -10.11 -14.28
N PRO A 115 -4.06 -9.56 -15.49
CA PRO A 115 -2.82 -8.87 -15.83
C PRO A 115 -2.52 -7.71 -14.88
N SER A 116 -1.24 -7.41 -14.66
CA SER A 116 -0.84 -6.24 -13.86
C SER A 116 -1.32 -4.93 -14.50
N ALA A 117 -1.37 -3.86 -13.72
CA ALA A 117 -1.72 -2.54 -14.25
C ALA A 117 -0.77 -2.12 -15.37
N SER A 118 0.54 -2.39 -15.23
CA SER A 118 1.54 -2.16 -16.27
C SER A 118 1.27 -2.94 -17.55
N GLN A 119 0.95 -4.23 -17.47
CA GLN A 119 0.63 -5.05 -18.65
C GLN A 119 -0.61 -4.53 -19.40
N ILE A 120 -1.62 -4.03 -18.68
CA ILE A 120 -2.82 -3.46 -19.30
C ILE A 120 -2.49 -2.11 -19.96
N LEU A 121 -1.67 -1.28 -19.31
CA LEU A 121 -1.23 0.01 -19.85
C LEU A 121 -0.32 -0.15 -21.08
N ASP A 122 0.60 -1.11 -21.07
CA ASP A 122 1.42 -1.44 -22.24
C ASP A 122 0.54 -1.86 -23.43
N ALA A 123 -0.50 -2.66 -23.17
CA ALA A 123 -1.46 -3.07 -24.20
C ALA A 123 -2.21 -1.88 -24.79
N LEU A 124 -2.67 -0.95 -23.94
CA LEU A 124 -3.30 0.31 -24.36
C LEU A 124 -2.34 1.19 -25.16
N GLY A 125 -1.08 1.29 -24.71
CA GLY A 125 -0.03 2.02 -25.41
C GLY A 125 0.17 1.49 -26.82
N VAL A 126 0.28 0.17 -26.98
CA VAL A 126 0.40 -0.47 -28.31
C VAL A 126 -0.85 -0.25 -29.16
N TYR A 127 -2.05 -0.37 -28.58
CA TYR A 127 -3.30 -0.10 -29.29
C TYR A 127 -3.35 1.31 -29.87
N TRP A 128 -3.11 2.32 -29.02
CA TRP A 128 -3.15 3.72 -29.43
C TRP A 128 -2.03 4.06 -30.42
N PHE A 129 -0.85 3.43 -30.31
CA PHE A 129 0.20 3.60 -31.31
C PHE A 129 -0.26 3.19 -32.72
N PHE A 130 -0.88 2.01 -32.85
CA PHE A 130 -1.39 1.55 -34.14
C PHE A 130 -2.59 2.38 -34.62
N GLU A 131 -3.44 2.84 -33.72
CA GLU A 131 -4.55 3.73 -34.06
C GLU A 131 -4.06 5.10 -34.56
N ALA A 132 -3.05 5.67 -33.92
CA ALA A 132 -2.38 6.90 -34.37
C ALA A 132 -1.78 6.72 -35.78
N ALA A 133 -1.12 5.59 -36.05
CA ALA A 133 -0.60 5.26 -37.37
C ALA A 133 -1.72 5.17 -38.43
N ARG A 134 -2.86 4.55 -38.07
CA ARG A 134 -4.04 4.46 -38.93
C ARG A 134 -4.62 5.83 -39.26
N LEU A 135 -4.78 6.70 -38.25
CA LEU A 135 -5.27 8.07 -38.40
C LEU A 135 -4.32 8.93 -39.24
N SER A 136 -3.01 8.79 -39.02
CA SER A 136 -1.99 9.50 -39.81
C SER A 136 -2.05 9.11 -41.28
N ASN A 137 -2.21 7.82 -41.60
CA ASN A 137 -2.36 7.35 -42.98
C ASN A 137 -3.64 7.88 -43.65
N ALA A 138 -4.67 8.17 -42.87
CA ALA A 138 -5.91 8.79 -43.35
C ALA A 138 -5.84 10.33 -43.45
N GLY A 139 -4.74 10.95 -43.00
CA GLY A 139 -4.62 12.41 -42.95
C GLY A 139 -5.47 13.07 -41.86
N ASP A 140 -5.87 12.33 -40.82
CA ASP A 140 -6.63 12.86 -39.69
C ASP A 140 -5.69 13.57 -38.70
N GLY A 141 -6.02 14.83 -38.35
CA GLY A 141 -5.21 15.66 -37.46
C GLY A 141 -5.09 15.12 -36.03
N ARG A 142 -6.01 14.25 -35.60
CA ARG A 142 -6.02 13.63 -34.26
C ARG A 142 -4.92 12.59 -34.06
N ALA A 143 -4.18 12.23 -35.11
CA ALA A 143 -3.14 11.22 -35.04
C ALA A 143 -2.07 11.54 -33.99
N LEU A 144 -1.72 12.83 -33.83
CA LEU A 144 -0.75 13.25 -32.83
C LEU A 144 -1.27 13.13 -31.40
N ASP A 145 -2.54 13.48 -31.16
CA ASP A 145 -3.15 13.39 -29.83
C ASP A 145 -3.17 11.93 -29.35
N VAL A 146 -3.61 11.01 -30.22
CA VAL A 146 -3.61 9.57 -29.92
C VAL A 146 -2.20 9.02 -29.71
N LEU A 147 -1.19 9.57 -30.41
CA LEU A 147 0.20 9.20 -30.20
C LEU A 147 0.72 9.66 -28.83
N PHE A 148 0.31 10.83 -28.35
CA PHE A 148 0.64 11.29 -26.99
C PHE A 148 0.01 10.39 -25.93
N GLU A 149 -1.24 9.95 -26.12
CA GLU A 149 -1.89 8.98 -25.22
C GLU A 149 -1.14 7.65 -25.17
N SER A 150 -0.67 7.17 -26.32
CA SER A 150 0.18 5.97 -26.39
C SER A 150 1.47 6.15 -25.56
N SER A 151 2.15 7.29 -25.69
CA SER A 151 3.35 7.59 -24.90
C SER A 151 3.04 7.65 -23.40
N GLY A 152 1.96 8.34 -23.02
CA GLY A 152 1.52 8.44 -21.63
C GLY A 152 1.21 7.08 -21.01
N ALA A 153 0.60 6.16 -21.78
CA ALA A 153 0.34 4.80 -21.32
C ALA A 153 1.63 4.03 -20.99
N PHE A 154 2.66 4.13 -21.86
CA PHE A 154 3.95 3.48 -21.59
C PHE A 154 4.70 4.10 -20.41
N GLU A 155 4.61 5.42 -20.22
CA GLU A 155 5.19 6.09 -19.05
C GLU A 155 4.51 5.62 -17.76
N LEU A 156 3.18 5.56 -17.75
CA LEU A 156 2.41 5.09 -16.60
C LEU A 156 2.60 3.60 -16.33
N ALA A 157 2.81 2.78 -17.36
CA ALA A 157 3.15 1.37 -17.17
C ALA A 157 4.45 1.22 -16.36
N ARG A 158 5.48 2.01 -16.68
CA ARG A 158 6.75 2.02 -15.91
C ARG A 158 6.56 2.51 -14.48
N VAL A 159 5.71 3.52 -14.27
CA VAL A 159 5.40 4.02 -12.93
C VAL A 159 4.63 2.97 -12.12
N ALA A 160 3.71 2.24 -12.76
CA ALA A 160 2.98 1.15 -12.12
C ALA A 160 3.92 0.04 -11.64
N ASP A 161 4.86 -0.40 -12.47
CA ASP A 161 5.87 -1.39 -12.07
C ASP A 161 6.73 -0.90 -10.90
N ALA A 162 7.19 0.35 -10.96
CA ALA A 162 8.00 0.94 -9.89
C ALA A 162 7.22 1.05 -8.56
N ASN A 163 5.92 1.35 -8.62
CA ASN A 163 5.07 1.39 -7.44
C ASN A 163 4.83 -0.01 -6.85
N ASP A 164 4.61 -1.02 -7.69
CA ASP A 164 4.46 -2.41 -7.25
C ASP A 164 5.73 -2.91 -6.54
N GLU A 165 6.91 -2.59 -7.09
CA GLU A 165 8.22 -2.89 -6.47
C GLU A 165 8.39 -2.16 -5.12
N ALA A 166 8.02 -0.88 -5.06
CA ALA A 166 8.10 -0.07 -3.84
C ALA A 166 7.13 -0.58 -2.75
N GLU A 167 5.92 -1.00 -3.12
CA GLU A 167 4.96 -1.63 -2.21
C GLU A 167 5.47 -2.97 -1.68
N GLU A 168 6.08 -3.79 -2.53
CA GLU A 168 6.68 -5.06 -2.08
C GLU A 168 7.78 -4.82 -1.05
N TRP A 169 8.64 -3.84 -1.31
CA TRP A 169 9.71 -3.46 -0.40
C TRP A 169 9.18 -2.96 0.96
N THR A 170 8.23 -2.03 0.95
CA THR A 170 7.61 -1.51 2.19
C THR A 170 6.85 -2.58 2.97
N ARG A 171 6.15 -3.50 2.29
CA ARG A 171 5.47 -4.64 2.93
C ARG A 171 6.46 -5.57 3.63
N GLY A 172 7.63 -5.81 3.02
CA GLY A 172 8.74 -6.55 3.62
C GLY A 172 9.27 -5.87 4.89
N ASP A 173 9.50 -4.56 4.82
CA ASP A 173 10.00 -3.77 5.96
C ASP A 173 9.00 -3.69 7.11
N HIS A 174 7.71 -3.56 6.83
CA HIS A 174 6.67 -3.60 7.86
C HIS A 174 6.56 -4.97 8.52
N ALA A 175 6.69 -6.05 7.76
CA ALA A 175 6.73 -7.41 8.32
C ALA A 175 7.95 -7.60 9.23
N TYR A 176 9.11 -7.11 8.81
CA TYR A 176 10.34 -7.14 9.60
C TYR A 176 10.23 -6.29 10.88
N ALA A 177 9.69 -5.08 10.80
CA ALA A 177 9.45 -4.21 11.95
C ALA A 177 8.48 -4.84 12.96
N ARG A 178 7.37 -5.45 12.50
CA ARG A 178 6.45 -6.20 13.37
C ARG A 178 7.14 -7.39 14.05
N HIS A 179 7.97 -8.12 13.31
CA HIS A 179 8.75 -9.22 13.88
C HIS A 179 9.69 -8.74 14.98
N LEU A 180 10.43 -7.65 14.74
CA LEU A 180 11.31 -7.04 15.75
C LEU A 180 10.53 -6.57 16.98
N LEU A 181 9.42 -5.87 16.79
CA LEU A 181 8.54 -5.44 17.89
C LEU A 181 8.01 -6.63 18.69
N GLY A 182 7.60 -7.71 18.02
CA GLY A 182 7.19 -8.96 18.66
C GLY A 182 8.31 -9.60 19.49
N LYS A 183 9.54 -9.61 18.95
CA LYS A 183 10.72 -10.10 19.67
C LYS A 183 11.05 -9.24 20.88
N HIS A 184 11.03 -7.91 20.74
CA HIS A 184 11.26 -6.99 21.86
C HIS A 184 10.20 -7.11 22.95
N ALA A 185 8.92 -7.22 22.57
CA ALA A 185 7.83 -7.43 23.51
C ALA A 185 7.95 -8.78 24.24
N ALA A 186 8.35 -9.84 23.54
CA ALA A 186 8.64 -11.14 24.15
C ALA A 186 9.83 -11.06 25.11
N SER A 187 10.93 -10.41 24.72
CA SER A 187 12.08 -10.18 25.59
C SER A 187 11.71 -9.37 26.83
N ALA A 188 10.90 -8.33 26.70
CA ALA A 188 10.44 -7.52 27.83
C ALA A 188 9.56 -8.34 28.81
N ARG A 189 8.66 -9.19 28.29
CA ARG A 189 7.83 -10.08 29.12
C ARG A 189 8.62 -11.13 29.89
N HIS A 190 9.78 -11.51 29.40
CA HIS A 190 10.64 -12.50 30.04
C HIS A 190 11.83 -11.90 30.79
N ALA A 191 11.96 -10.57 30.84
CA ALA A 191 13.09 -9.92 31.51
C ALA A 191 13.17 -10.30 33.00
N GLU A 192 12.05 -10.25 33.72
CA GLU A 192 11.97 -10.63 35.14
C GLU A 192 12.30 -12.11 35.38
N ASP A 193 11.88 -12.99 34.45
CA ASP A 193 12.20 -14.42 34.49
C ASP A 193 13.71 -14.65 34.28
N TYR A 194 14.34 -13.88 33.39
CA TYR A 194 15.78 -13.95 33.15
C TYR A 194 16.59 -13.45 34.34
N GLU A 195 16.21 -12.32 34.93
CA GLU A 195 16.87 -11.80 36.14
C GLU A 195 16.78 -12.81 37.29
N THR A 196 15.61 -13.40 37.49
CA THR A 196 15.40 -14.42 38.51
C THR A 196 16.25 -15.67 38.21
N ALA A 197 16.29 -16.10 36.95
CA ALA A 197 17.15 -17.21 36.53
C ALA A 197 18.64 -16.93 36.73
N GLU A 198 19.09 -15.69 36.56
CA GLU A 198 20.47 -15.27 36.79
C GLU A 198 20.81 -15.22 38.28
N ARG A 199 19.94 -14.65 39.11
CA ARG A 199 20.10 -14.65 40.58
C ARG A 199 20.22 -16.07 41.14
N ILE A 200 19.36 -16.99 40.68
CA ILE A 200 19.42 -18.41 41.08
C ILE A 200 20.73 -19.07 40.64
N GLN A 201 21.20 -18.79 39.41
CA GLN A 201 22.45 -19.34 38.90
C GLN A 201 23.66 -18.80 39.68
N ALA A 202 23.72 -17.50 39.94
CA ALA A 202 24.79 -16.84 40.69
C ALA A 202 24.85 -17.37 42.12
N TRP A 203 23.71 -17.41 42.81
CA TRP A 203 23.62 -17.96 44.17
C TRP A 203 24.13 -19.40 44.23
N TYR A 204 23.79 -20.23 43.25
CA TYR A 204 24.28 -21.61 43.20
C TYR A 204 25.79 -21.68 43.01
N VAL A 205 26.38 -20.84 42.14
CA VAL A 205 27.84 -20.81 41.95
C VAL A 205 28.57 -20.55 43.27
N GLU A 206 28.05 -19.64 44.09
CA GLU A 206 28.65 -19.30 45.39
C GLU A 206 28.43 -20.38 46.44
N ASN A 207 27.23 -20.98 46.49
CA ASN A 207 26.81 -21.82 47.61
C ASN A 207 26.83 -23.33 47.33
N HIS A 208 27.13 -23.78 46.11
CA HIS A 208 27.01 -25.19 45.70
C HIS A 208 27.76 -26.18 46.61
N HIS A 209 28.87 -25.75 47.22
CA HIS A 209 29.70 -26.60 48.07
C HIS A 209 29.07 -26.90 49.44
N HIS A 210 28.05 -26.14 49.86
CA HIS A 210 27.30 -26.37 51.09
C HIS A 210 26.19 -27.42 50.96
N TYR A 211 25.84 -27.82 49.74
CA TYR A 211 24.71 -28.71 49.47
C TYR A 211 25.16 -30.03 48.86
N ARG A 212 24.66 -31.15 49.39
CA ARG A 212 25.02 -32.51 48.94
C ARG A 212 24.40 -32.89 47.59
N SER A 213 23.34 -32.20 47.16
CA SER A 213 22.66 -32.48 45.89
C SER A 213 22.03 -31.22 45.29
N MET A 214 21.75 -31.26 43.98
CA MET A 214 21.01 -30.19 43.30
C MET A 214 19.56 -30.06 43.79
N ASP A 215 18.96 -31.14 44.30
CA ASP A 215 17.64 -31.10 44.93
C ASP A 215 17.67 -30.28 46.22
N ALA A 216 18.68 -30.51 47.07
CA ALA A 216 18.84 -29.75 48.32
C ALA A 216 19.13 -28.27 48.05
N ALA A 217 19.94 -27.96 47.04
CA ALA A 217 20.16 -26.57 46.62
C ALA A 217 18.89 -25.91 46.05
N ALA A 218 18.08 -26.66 45.28
CA ALA A 218 16.82 -26.14 44.74
C ALA A 218 15.80 -25.83 45.83
N ASP A 219 15.70 -26.70 46.84
CA ASP A 219 14.83 -26.50 48.00
C ASP A 219 15.23 -25.23 48.78
N ALA A 220 16.54 -25.03 49.01
CA ALA A 220 17.05 -23.82 49.64
C ALA A 220 16.74 -22.55 48.84
N VAL A 221 16.87 -22.58 47.50
CA VAL A 221 16.55 -21.44 46.63
C VAL A 221 15.07 -21.10 46.64
N THR A 222 14.17 -22.08 46.72
CA THR A 222 12.73 -21.80 46.78
C THR A 222 12.30 -21.05 48.04
N GLY A 223 13.12 -21.05 49.08
CA GLY A 223 12.92 -20.19 50.26
C GLY A 223 13.45 -18.77 50.09
N LEU A 224 14.27 -18.50 49.07
CA LEU A 224 14.91 -17.20 48.82
C LEU A 224 14.25 -16.43 47.67
N GLU A 225 13.82 -17.14 46.63
CA GLU A 225 13.21 -16.58 45.42
C GLU A 225 11.80 -17.16 45.24
N PRO A 226 10.82 -16.36 44.80
CA PRO A 226 9.41 -16.78 44.65
C PRO A 226 9.20 -17.63 43.39
N VAL A 227 9.92 -18.75 43.27
CA VAL A 227 9.87 -19.66 42.12
C VAL A 227 9.47 -21.07 42.54
N ALA A 228 8.83 -21.80 41.64
CA ALA A 228 8.55 -23.22 41.86
C ALA A 228 9.84 -24.04 41.90
N PHE A 229 9.86 -25.09 42.74
CA PHE A 229 11.00 -26.01 42.89
C PHE A 229 11.54 -26.55 41.57
N ARG A 230 10.65 -26.92 40.64
CA ARG A 230 11.03 -27.43 39.31
C ARG A 230 11.81 -26.38 38.50
N THR A 231 11.43 -25.11 38.62
CA THR A 231 12.09 -23.99 37.96
C THR A 231 13.45 -23.72 38.59
N ALA A 232 13.53 -23.63 39.91
CA ALA A 232 14.79 -23.50 40.64
C ALA A 232 15.78 -24.63 40.28
N ARG A 233 15.32 -25.88 40.30
CA ARG A 233 16.11 -27.06 39.93
C ARG A 233 16.64 -26.98 38.49
N LYS A 234 15.83 -26.50 37.55
CA LYS A 234 16.22 -26.33 36.15
C LYS A 234 17.39 -25.33 36.02
N HIS A 235 17.31 -24.18 36.68
CA HIS A 235 18.36 -23.16 36.61
C HIS A 235 19.65 -23.59 37.33
N ILE A 236 19.53 -24.26 38.48
CA ILE A 236 20.65 -24.87 39.18
C ILE A 236 21.35 -25.91 38.30
N GLY A 237 20.60 -26.76 37.61
CA GLY A 237 21.16 -27.74 36.67
C GLY A 237 21.96 -27.09 35.54
N ALA A 238 21.50 -25.94 35.04
CA ALA A 238 22.23 -25.15 34.03
C ALA A 238 23.54 -24.58 34.59
N ALA A 239 23.53 -23.99 35.77
CA ALA A 239 24.75 -23.50 36.44
C ALA A 239 25.74 -24.64 36.74
N ALA A 240 25.27 -25.78 37.25
CA ALA A 240 26.09 -26.95 37.51
C ALA A 240 26.72 -27.53 36.22
N LYS A 241 26.05 -27.41 35.07
CA LYS A 241 26.63 -27.78 33.78
C LYS A 241 27.77 -26.82 33.40
N LYS A 242 27.57 -25.50 33.54
CA LYS A 242 28.59 -24.47 33.27
C LYS A 242 29.84 -24.64 34.16
N LEU A 243 29.67 -24.90 35.44
CA LEU A 243 30.79 -25.16 36.37
C LEU A 243 31.60 -26.41 36.00
N ARG A 244 30.93 -27.48 35.57
CA ARG A 244 31.61 -28.71 35.13
C ARG A 244 32.38 -28.53 33.83
N SER A 245 31.89 -27.71 32.90
CA SER A 245 32.64 -27.40 31.68
C SER A 245 33.84 -26.50 31.96
N ALA A 246 33.71 -25.49 32.83
CA ALA A 246 34.81 -24.59 33.19
C ALA A 246 35.98 -25.28 33.93
N ARG A 247 35.75 -26.47 34.51
CA ARG A 247 36.79 -27.27 35.18
C ARG A 247 37.57 -28.19 34.24
N LYS A 248 37.11 -28.35 32.99
CA LYS A 248 37.75 -29.24 32.00
C LYS A 248 38.78 -28.52 31.12
N GLU A 249 38.88 -27.21 31.22
CA GLU A 249 39.97 -26.38 30.68
C GLU A 249 41.05 -26.18 31.75
#